data_AF-A0A4R3N8H8-F1
#
_entry.id   AF-A0A4R3N8H8-F1
#
_cell.length_a   1.000
_cell.length_b   1.000
_cell.length_c   1.000
_cell.angle_alpha   90.00
_cell.angle_beta   90.00
_cell.angle_gamma   90.00
#
_symmetry.space_group_name_H-M   'P 1'
#
loop_
_entity.id
_entity.type
_entity.pdbx_description
1 polymer ?
#
loop_
_entity_poly.entity_id
_entity_poly.type
_entity_poly.pdbx_seq_one_letter_code
_entity_poly.pdbx_strand_id
1 'polypeptide(L)'
;MKYFQFILVVLLFLTACHVESSTENKEKESQSIPPVSQQLLPESWDISPSFKLNGETVIGKRDTLALSYDESFSSREVIKANWYFWGEKPTWKDKSVSVIGVHRETHSIEKVLTDQTGHFSWVNSVDLSSSQLSDATVTSYMEFSKSGRWCLNVYIGNEHVGQIVIEVE
;
A
#
# COMPACT_ATOMS: atom_id res chain seq x y z
N MET A 1 72.96 -36.67 -8.84
CA MET A 1 72.13 -36.76 -10.07
C MET A 1 70.72 -36.36 -9.68
N LYS A 2 70.36 -35.07 -9.84
CA LYS A 2 69.74 -34.46 -11.04
C LYS A 2 68.19 -34.48 -11.11
N TYR A 3 67.48 -34.48 -9.97
CA TYR A 3 66.06 -34.07 -9.95
C TYR A 3 65.70 -33.14 -8.77
N PHE A 4 66.71 -32.49 -8.17
CA PHE A 4 66.55 -31.53 -7.07
C PHE A 4 66.21 -30.08 -7.53
N GLN A 5 65.83 -29.82 -8.80
CA GLN A 5 65.72 -28.43 -9.28
C GLN A 5 64.47 -28.05 -10.10
N PHE A 6 63.44 -28.89 -10.24
CA PHE A 6 62.29 -28.54 -11.09
C PHE A 6 60.92 -28.38 -10.40
N ILE A 7 60.82 -28.53 -9.09
CA ILE A 7 59.54 -28.33 -8.37
C ILE A 7 59.72 -27.26 -7.27
N LEU A 8 60.41 -26.18 -7.65
CA LEU A 8 60.58 -24.96 -6.85
C LEU A 8 60.27 -23.72 -7.72
N VAL A 9 59.35 -23.78 -8.70
CA VAL A 9 58.95 -22.59 -9.49
C VAL A 9 57.50 -22.70 -10.01
N VAL A 10 56.56 -23.20 -9.21
CA VAL A 10 55.12 -23.02 -9.50
C VAL A 10 54.46 -22.60 -8.18
N LEU A 11 54.57 -21.30 -7.87
CA LEU A 11 53.41 -20.38 -7.92
C LEU A 11 52.44 -20.75 -6.78
N LEU A 12 52.66 -20.32 -5.52
CA LEU A 12 52.72 -18.91 -5.09
C LEU A 12 51.67 -18.03 -5.78
N PHE A 13 50.41 -18.48 -5.78
CA PHE A 13 49.24 -17.62 -6.04
C PHE A 13 48.02 -18.13 -5.28
N LEU A 14 48.05 -18.08 -3.95
CA LEU A 14 46.83 -18.03 -3.14
C LEU A 14 47.08 -17.10 -1.94
N THR A 15 47.41 -15.84 -2.23
CA THR A 15 47.17 -14.76 -1.28
C THR A 15 45.66 -14.61 -1.13
N ALA A 16 45.11 -15.23 -0.09
CA ALA A 16 43.79 -14.90 0.41
C ALA A 16 43.80 -13.42 0.78
N CYS A 17 43.08 -12.59 0.01
CA CYS A 17 42.76 -11.24 0.43
C CYS A 17 41.98 -11.33 1.74
N HIS A 18 42.63 -10.88 2.80
CA HIS A 18 42.05 -10.54 4.08
C HIS A 18 41.00 -9.45 3.85
N VAL A 19 39.72 -9.82 3.77
CA VAL A 19 38.63 -8.85 3.86
C VAL A 19 38.45 -8.54 5.34
N GLU A 20 38.87 -7.33 5.68
CA GLU A 20 38.62 -6.66 6.94
C GLU A 20 37.09 -6.58 7.15
N SER A 21 36.58 -7.32 8.14
CA SER A 21 35.21 -7.15 8.61
C SER A 21 35.20 -5.90 9.48
N SER A 22 35.03 -4.75 8.85
CA SER A 22 34.59 -3.54 9.53
C SER A 22 33.17 -3.77 10.01
N THR A 23 33.01 -3.77 11.33
CA THR A 23 31.73 -3.73 12.05
C THR A 23 30.83 -2.66 11.46
N GLU A 24 29.84 -3.07 10.66
CA GLU A 24 28.83 -2.18 10.11
C GLU A 24 27.62 -2.14 11.06
N ASN A 25 27.17 -0.91 11.29
CA ASN A 25 26.22 -0.51 12.30
C ASN A 25 24.87 -1.24 12.18
N LYS A 26 24.32 -1.64 13.34
CA LYS A 26 22.89 -1.84 13.50
C LYS A 26 22.16 -0.52 13.25
N GLU A 27 21.53 -0.37 12.10
CA GLU A 27 20.41 0.56 11.97
C GLU A 27 19.34 0.07 10.98
N LYS A 28 18.13 -0.04 11.53
CA LYS A 28 16.79 -0.02 10.90
C LYS A 28 16.43 -1.08 9.86
N GLU A 29 15.63 -2.02 10.36
CA GLU A 29 14.42 -2.58 9.74
C GLU A 29 13.97 -1.85 8.47
N SER A 30 14.48 -2.33 7.34
CA SER A 30 14.01 -1.96 6.00
C SER A 30 12.71 -2.71 5.76
N GLN A 31 11.58 -2.03 5.95
CA GLN A 31 10.32 -2.43 5.33
C GLN A 31 10.47 -2.21 3.82
N SER A 32 10.97 -3.23 3.14
CA SER A 32 11.12 -3.22 1.68
C SER A 32 9.77 -2.98 1.03
N ILE A 33 9.64 -1.85 0.34
CA ILE A 33 8.55 -1.56 -0.59
C ILE A 33 8.47 -2.73 -1.58
N PRO A 34 7.33 -3.43 -1.71
CA PRO A 34 7.18 -4.44 -2.74
C PRO A 34 7.38 -3.76 -4.11
N PRO A 35 8.11 -4.38 -5.06
CA PRO A 35 8.02 -3.95 -6.45
C PRO A 35 6.55 -3.84 -6.84
N VAL A 36 6.17 -2.84 -7.65
CA VAL A 36 4.81 -2.72 -8.20
C VAL A 36 4.48 -4.03 -8.90
N SER A 37 3.81 -4.93 -8.19
CA SER A 37 3.22 -6.12 -8.78
C SER A 37 2.16 -5.60 -9.72
N GLN A 38 2.08 -6.15 -10.94
CA GLN A 38 1.02 -5.82 -11.91
C GLN A 38 -0.39 -5.94 -11.28
N GLN A 39 -0.52 -6.69 -10.18
CA GLN A 39 -1.74 -6.85 -9.39
C GLN A 39 -2.23 -5.57 -8.70
N LEU A 40 -1.39 -4.55 -8.49
CA LEU A 40 -1.77 -3.28 -7.85
C LEU A 40 -2.25 -2.21 -8.85
N LEU A 41 -2.00 -2.43 -10.14
CA LEU A 41 -2.43 -1.51 -11.19
C LEU A 41 -3.90 -1.79 -11.53
N PRO A 42 -4.72 -0.76 -11.75
CA PRO A 42 -6.08 -0.96 -12.20
C PRO A 42 -6.11 -1.33 -13.69
N GLU A 43 -7.19 -1.97 -14.11
CA GLU A 43 -7.45 -2.26 -15.54
C GLU A 43 -7.61 -0.97 -16.35
N SER A 44 -8.25 0.05 -15.75
CA SER A 44 -8.35 1.40 -16.31
C SER A 44 -8.06 2.44 -15.23
N TRP A 45 -7.46 3.56 -15.65
CA TRP A 45 -7.26 4.74 -14.82
C TRP A 45 -8.45 5.70 -14.85
N ASP A 46 -9.60 5.32 -15.41
CA ASP A 46 -10.79 6.14 -15.34
C ASP A 46 -11.30 6.24 -13.90
N ILE A 47 -11.77 7.43 -13.51
CA ILE A 47 -12.36 7.64 -12.19
C ILE A 47 -13.47 6.60 -11.99
N SER A 48 -13.45 5.94 -10.83
CA SER A 48 -14.42 4.91 -10.53
C SER A 48 -15.85 5.45 -10.59
N PRO A 49 -16.83 4.62 -10.98
CA PRO A 49 -18.20 5.06 -11.13
C PRO A 49 -18.73 5.62 -9.80
N SER A 50 -19.66 6.57 -9.88
CA SER A 50 -20.34 7.12 -8.72
C SER A 50 -21.80 6.68 -8.66
N PHE A 51 -22.35 6.51 -7.46
CA PHE A 51 -23.77 6.24 -7.27
C PHE A 51 -24.31 6.93 -6.01
N LYS A 52 -25.64 6.94 -5.86
CA LYS A 52 -26.30 7.49 -4.68
C LYS A 52 -26.46 6.42 -3.59
N LEU A 53 -25.99 6.74 -2.39
CA LEU A 53 -26.19 5.96 -1.16
C LEU A 53 -26.82 6.89 -0.12
N ASN A 54 -28.07 6.64 0.25
CA ASN A 54 -28.83 7.49 1.19
C ASN A 54 -28.82 9.00 0.84
N GLY A 55 -28.86 9.34 -0.45
CA GLY A 55 -28.82 10.73 -0.95
C GLY A 55 -27.40 11.30 -1.14
N GLU A 56 -26.39 10.70 -0.52
CA GLU A 56 -24.98 11.06 -0.67
C GLU A 56 -24.40 10.44 -1.95
N THR A 57 -23.46 11.13 -2.59
CA THR A 57 -22.71 10.57 -3.72
C THR A 57 -21.50 9.81 -3.17
N VAL A 58 -21.39 8.53 -3.51
CA VAL A 58 -20.23 7.69 -3.21
C VAL A 58 -19.53 7.31 -4.51
N ILE A 59 -18.21 7.09 -4.44
CA ILE A 59 -17.38 6.61 -5.55
C ILE A 59 -17.03 5.14 -5.30
N GLY A 60 -17.19 4.30 -6.32
CA GLY A 60 -16.89 2.88 -6.26
C GLY A 60 -17.97 2.04 -6.93
N LYS A 61 -18.00 0.76 -6.60
CA LYS A 61 -18.90 -0.20 -7.22
C LYS A 61 -19.92 -0.70 -6.19
N ARG A 62 -21.20 -0.55 -6.53
CA ARG A 62 -22.31 -1.06 -5.72
C ARG A 62 -22.11 -2.55 -5.41
N ASP A 63 -22.55 -2.96 -4.22
CA ASP A 63 -22.49 -4.34 -3.73
C ASP A 63 -21.06 -4.90 -3.62
N THR A 64 -20.04 -4.04 -3.59
CA THR A 64 -18.64 -4.45 -3.32
C THR A 64 -17.92 -3.48 -2.40
N LEU A 65 -17.58 -2.29 -2.89
CA LEU A 65 -16.77 -1.31 -2.20
C LEU A 65 -17.10 0.09 -2.73
N ALA A 66 -17.35 1.02 -1.83
CA ALA A 66 -17.48 2.43 -2.15
C ALA A 66 -16.89 3.30 -1.05
N LEU A 67 -16.58 4.55 -1.36
CA LEU A 67 -16.17 5.55 -0.39
C LEU A 67 -16.93 6.87 -0.62
N SER A 68 -17.21 7.58 0.47
CA SER A 68 -17.53 9.00 0.44
C SER A 68 -16.47 9.81 1.18
N TYR A 69 -16.49 11.12 0.96
CA TYR A 69 -15.57 12.08 1.55
C TYR A 69 -16.27 13.43 1.69
N ASP A 70 -15.88 14.20 2.70
CA ASP A 70 -16.53 15.47 3.02
C ASP A 70 -16.14 16.60 2.05
N GLU A 71 -14.92 16.55 1.48
CA GLU A 71 -14.32 17.57 0.63
C GLU A 71 -13.56 16.96 -0.56
N SER A 72 -13.25 17.73 -1.59
CA SER A 72 -12.42 17.26 -2.70
C SER A 72 -11.08 16.71 -2.21
N PHE A 73 -10.58 15.66 -2.85
CA PHE A 73 -9.22 15.20 -2.59
C PHE A 73 -8.21 16.25 -3.05
N SER A 74 -7.55 16.91 -2.12
CA SER A 74 -6.42 17.81 -2.37
C SER A 74 -5.12 17.15 -1.90
N SER A 75 -4.04 17.35 -2.65
CA SER A 75 -2.73 16.85 -2.26
C SER A 75 -2.21 17.55 -1.00
N ARG A 76 -1.64 16.75 -0.08
CA ARG A 76 -1.08 17.16 1.22
C ARG A 76 -2.10 17.76 2.19
N GLU A 77 -3.37 17.46 1.98
CA GLU A 77 -4.45 17.76 2.93
C GLU A 77 -4.99 16.47 3.52
N VAL A 78 -5.26 16.50 4.82
CA VAL A 78 -5.85 15.38 5.55
C VAL A 78 -7.36 15.41 5.36
N ILE A 79 -7.91 14.38 4.73
CA ILE A 79 -9.31 14.31 4.32
C ILE A 79 -9.99 13.13 4.99
N LYS A 80 -11.16 13.40 5.55
CA LYS A 80 -11.99 12.37 6.14
C LYS A 80 -12.76 11.63 5.05
N ALA A 81 -12.73 10.30 5.12
CA ALA A 81 -13.45 9.43 4.21
C ALA A 81 -14.22 8.35 4.98
N ASN A 82 -15.40 7.99 4.45
CA ASN A 82 -16.20 6.87 4.93
C ASN A 82 -16.20 5.77 3.87
N TRP A 83 -15.82 4.57 4.27
CA TRP A 83 -15.77 3.38 3.44
C TRP A 83 -16.98 2.51 3.70
N TYR A 84 -17.58 2.02 2.63
CA TYR A 84 -18.73 1.13 2.63
C TYR A 84 -18.36 -0.17 1.95
N PHE A 85 -18.57 -1.27 2.66
CA PHE A 85 -18.23 -2.60 2.18
C PHE A 85 -19.50 -3.46 2.11
N TRP A 86 -19.65 -4.17 1.00
CA TRP A 86 -20.72 -5.15 0.81
C TRP A 86 -20.11 -6.50 0.49
N GLY A 87 -20.74 -7.55 1.00
CA GLY A 87 -20.25 -8.90 0.97
C GLY A 87 -20.19 -9.46 2.38
N GLU A 88 -21.08 -10.39 2.68
CA GLU A 88 -21.00 -11.14 3.92
C GLU A 88 -19.88 -12.17 3.82
N LYS A 89 -18.75 -11.91 4.50
CA LYS A 89 -17.88 -12.99 4.94
C LYS A 89 -17.77 -12.95 6.46
N PRO A 90 -18.12 -14.05 7.17
CA PRO A 90 -17.85 -14.21 8.61
C PRO A 90 -16.39 -13.90 8.98
N THR A 91 -15.49 -13.90 8.00
CA THR A 91 -14.07 -13.64 8.14
C THR A 91 -13.68 -12.18 8.29
N TRP A 92 -14.57 -11.19 8.16
CA TRP A 92 -14.18 -9.78 8.29
C TRP A 92 -14.17 -9.27 9.72
N LYS A 93 -14.89 -9.93 10.62
CA LYS A 93 -14.92 -9.58 12.03
C LYS A 93 -13.49 -9.55 12.61
N ASP A 94 -13.20 -8.51 13.38
CA ASP A 94 -11.91 -8.28 14.05
C ASP A 94 -10.71 -8.10 13.09
N LYS A 95 -10.96 -7.90 11.78
CA LYS A 95 -9.91 -7.53 10.82
C LYS A 95 -9.84 -6.04 10.63
N SER A 96 -8.64 -5.57 10.32
CA SER A 96 -8.38 -4.18 10.01
C SER A 96 -8.48 -3.89 8.52
N VAL A 97 -8.76 -2.63 8.20
CA VAL A 97 -8.72 -2.13 6.82
C VAL A 97 -7.35 -1.55 6.54
N SER A 98 -6.80 -1.89 5.37
CA SER A 98 -5.61 -1.25 4.83
C SER A 98 -5.84 -0.76 3.41
N VAL A 99 -5.27 0.40 3.08
CA VAL A 99 -5.38 1.02 1.76
C VAL A 99 -4.00 1.36 1.24
N ILE A 100 -3.71 0.90 0.02
CA ILE A 100 -2.46 1.14 -0.68
C ILE A 100 -2.75 2.01 -1.90
N GLY A 101 -2.19 3.22 -1.93
CA GLY A 101 -2.32 4.13 -3.06
C GLY A 101 -1.24 3.88 -4.10
N VAL A 102 -1.63 3.87 -5.39
CA VAL A 102 -0.70 3.86 -6.52
C VAL A 102 -0.95 5.09 -7.38
N HIS A 103 0.05 5.95 -7.53
CA HIS A 103 -0.05 7.14 -8.37
C HIS A 103 0.18 6.80 -9.85
N ARG A 104 -0.67 7.32 -10.74
CA ARG A 104 -0.65 6.99 -12.18
C ARG A 104 0.65 7.29 -12.88
N GLU A 105 1.22 8.47 -12.67
CA GLU A 105 2.35 8.93 -13.50
C GLU A 105 3.70 8.45 -12.97
N THR A 106 3.81 8.37 -11.65
CA THR A 106 5.07 8.01 -10.98
C THR A 106 5.14 6.53 -10.64
N HIS A 107 3.99 5.83 -10.70
CA HIS A 107 3.82 4.47 -10.18
C HIS A 107 4.32 4.32 -8.73
N SER A 108 4.31 5.40 -7.95
CA SER A 108 4.70 5.35 -6.54
C SER A 108 3.62 4.63 -5.74
N ILE A 109 4.05 3.69 -4.89
CA ILE A 109 3.20 2.98 -3.95
C ILE A 109 3.33 3.65 -2.59
N GLU A 110 2.21 4.09 -2.03
CA GLU A 110 2.19 4.89 -0.81
C GLU A 110 1.12 4.42 0.17
N LYS A 111 1.40 4.65 1.45
CA LYS A 111 0.36 4.65 2.48
C LYS A 111 -0.45 5.90 2.27
N VAL A 112 -1.76 5.75 2.21
CA VAL A 112 -2.66 6.90 2.06
C VAL A 112 -3.51 7.12 3.28
N LEU A 113 -3.64 6.14 4.19
CA LEU A 113 -4.35 6.33 5.45
C LEU A 113 -3.47 7.08 6.45
N THR A 114 -4.08 8.02 7.16
CA THR A 114 -3.45 8.80 8.22
C THR A 114 -4.30 8.81 9.49
N ASP A 115 -3.74 9.31 10.58
CA ASP A 115 -4.54 9.90 11.66
C ASP A 115 -4.99 11.33 11.29
N GLN A 116 -5.78 11.95 12.16
CA GLN A 116 -6.25 13.35 12.00
C GLN A 116 -5.11 14.39 11.99
N THR A 117 -3.88 14.00 12.37
CA THR A 117 -2.70 14.87 12.41
C THR A 117 -1.75 14.65 11.23
N GLY A 118 -2.11 13.76 10.29
CA GLY A 118 -1.31 13.45 9.10
C GLY A 118 -0.26 12.35 9.30
N HIS A 119 -0.26 11.62 10.43
CA HIS A 119 0.65 10.50 10.58
C HIS A 119 0.15 9.27 9.82
N PHE A 120 0.95 8.83 8.83
CA PHE A 120 0.61 7.70 7.96
C PHE A 120 0.58 6.35 8.70
N SER A 121 -0.44 5.54 8.39
CA SER A 121 -0.59 4.16 8.85
C SER A 121 -0.98 3.26 7.67
N TRP A 122 -0.60 1.98 7.72
CA TRP A 122 -1.16 0.98 6.81
C TRP A 122 -2.54 0.53 7.26
N VAL A 123 -2.87 0.75 8.53
CA VAL A 123 -3.96 0.07 9.22
C VAL A 123 -4.79 1.11 9.93
N ASN A 124 -6.08 1.17 9.60
CA ASN A 124 -7.07 1.74 10.51
C ASN A 124 -7.79 0.56 11.18
N SER A 125 -7.49 0.36 12.47
CA SER A 125 -8.24 -0.56 13.31
C SER A 125 -9.60 0.06 13.57
N VAL A 126 -10.61 -0.42 12.85
CA VAL A 126 -11.99 0.02 13.04
C VAL A 126 -12.85 -1.20 13.35
N ASP A 127 -13.66 -1.05 14.40
CA ASP A 127 -14.80 -1.91 14.66
C ASP A 127 -15.76 -1.79 13.48
N LEU A 128 -15.75 -2.79 12.59
CA LEU A 128 -16.70 -2.89 11.48
C LEU A 128 -18.11 -2.85 12.07
N SER A 129 -18.77 -1.71 11.94
CA SER A 129 -20.18 -1.58 12.31
C SER A 129 -21.02 -1.93 11.09
N SER A 130 -21.94 -2.87 11.28
CA SER A 130 -23.01 -3.10 10.30
C SER A 130 -23.93 -1.88 10.29
N SER A 131 -24.28 -1.38 9.12
CA SER A 131 -25.30 -0.34 8.97
C SER A 131 -26.47 -0.87 8.14
N GLN A 132 -27.57 -0.12 8.04
CA GLN A 132 -28.62 -0.46 7.07
C GLN A 132 -28.17 -0.23 5.61
N LEU A 133 -27.04 0.44 5.40
CA LEU A 133 -26.56 0.90 4.09
C LEU A 133 -25.48 -0.01 3.50
N SER A 134 -24.73 -0.71 4.35
CA SER A 134 -23.64 -1.61 3.99
C SER A 134 -23.41 -2.64 5.09
N ASP A 135 -22.82 -3.78 4.71
CA ASP A 135 -22.53 -4.88 5.63
C ASP A 135 -21.44 -4.49 6.63
N ALA A 136 -20.53 -3.60 6.22
CA ALA A 136 -19.58 -2.94 7.11
C ALA A 136 -19.29 -1.50 6.67
N THR A 137 -18.94 -0.66 7.65
CA THR A 137 -18.52 0.72 7.43
C THR A 137 -17.25 1.03 8.23
N VAL A 138 -16.37 1.86 7.66
CA VAL A 138 -15.16 2.37 8.33
C VAL A 138 -14.98 3.86 8.02
N THR A 139 -14.72 4.68 9.03
CA THR A 139 -14.26 6.06 8.83
C THR A 139 -12.74 6.10 8.96
N SER A 140 -12.08 6.83 8.06
CA SER A 140 -10.62 7.03 8.06
C SER A 140 -10.25 8.46 7.70
N TYR A 141 -9.00 8.82 7.95
CA TYR A 141 -8.37 9.99 7.35
C TYR A 141 -7.39 9.55 6.27
N MET A 142 -7.25 10.36 5.23
CA MET A 142 -6.35 10.12 4.12
C MET A 142 -5.56 11.36 3.73
N GLU A 143 -4.33 11.17 3.28
CA GLU A 143 -3.49 12.22 2.69
C GLU A 143 -2.73 11.66 1.49
N PHE A 144 -2.59 12.47 0.45
CA PHE A 144 -1.91 12.12 -0.79
C PHE A 144 -0.71 13.04 -1.02
N SER A 145 0.46 12.48 -1.34
CA SER A 145 1.68 13.30 -1.49
C SER A 145 1.69 14.17 -2.74
N LYS A 146 0.85 13.85 -3.74
CA LYS A 146 0.79 14.47 -5.07
C LYS A 146 -0.64 14.51 -5.61
N SER A 147 -0.90 15.53 -6.42
CA SER A 147 -2.08 15.60 -7.27
C SER A 147 -1.98 14.63 -8.44
N GLY A 148 -3.12 14.36 -9.08
CA GLY A 148 -3.29 13.42 -10.18
C GLY A 148 -4.15 12.22 -9.81
N ARG A 149 -4.11 11.20 -10.67
CA ARG A 149 -4.91 9.98 -10.50
C ARG A 149 -4.24 8.98 -9.58
N TRP A 150 -5.04 8.46 -8.66
CA TRP A 150 -4.63 7.45 -7.69
C TRP A 150 -5.53 6.22 -7.77
N CYS A 151 -4.93 5.03 -7.80
CA CYS A 151 -5.62 3.76 -7.58
C CYS A 151 -5.46 3.36 -6.11
N LEU A 152 -6.58 3.24 -5.41
CA LEU A 152 -6.66 2.82 -4.02
C LEU A 152 -6.96 1.32 -3.99
N ASN A 153 -5.97 0.50 -3.65
CA ASN A 153 -6.15 -0.92 -3.44
C ASN A 153 -6.56 -1.16 -1.98
N VAL A 154 -7.76 -1.68 -1.77
CA VAL A 154 -8.36 -1.82 -0.44
C VAL A 154 -8.38 -3.27 -0.01
N TYR A 155 -7.95 -3.50 1.23
CA TYR A 155 -7.86 -4.83 1.83
C TYR A 155 -8.55 -4.86 3.19
N ILE A 156 -9.14 -6.01 3.52
CA ILE A 156 -9.63 -6.35 4.86
C ILE A 156 -8.82 -7.55 5.37
N GLY A 157 -7.97 -7.31 6.35
CA GLY A 157 -6.87 -8.23 6.67
C GLY A 157 -5.97 -8.45 5.45
N ASN A 158 -5.86 -9.70 4.99
CA ASN A 158 -5.03 -10.05 3.81
C ASN A 158 -5.86 -10.22 2.52
N GLU A 159 -7.16 -9.97 2.56
CA GLU A 159 -8.05 -10.13 1.42
C GLU A 159 -8.17 -8.82 0.65
N HIS A 160 -7.84 -8.83 -0.65
CA HIS A 160 -8.10 -7.72 -1.55
C HIS A 160 -9.60 -7.63 -1.85
N VAL A 161 -10.22 -6.53 -1.45
CA VAL A 161 -11.67 -6.32 -1.58
C VAL A 161 -11.99 -5.61 -2.89
N GLY A 162 -11.14 -4.69 -3.33
CA GLY A 162 -11.33 -3.98 -4.57
C GLY A 162 -10.43 -2.77 -4.74
N GLN A 163 -10.60 -2.12 -5.88
CA GLN A 163 -9.88 -0.92 -6.27
C GLN A 163 -10.86 0.23 -6.46
N ILE A 164 -10.44 1.43 -6.05
CA ILE A 164 -11.13 2.68 -6.39
C ILE A 164 -10.11 3.63 -6.99
N VAL A 165 -10.43 4.16 -8.17
CA VAL A 165 -9.63 5.20 -8.83
C VAL A 165 -10.27 6.56 -8.56
N ILE A 166 -9.48 7.48 -8.04
CA ILE A 166 -9.87 8.86 -7.73
C ILE A 166 -8.94 9.87 -8.41
N GLU A 167 -9.39 11.12 -8.50
CA GLU A 167 -8.58 12.28 -8.86
C GLU A 167 -8.27 13.08 -7.59
N VAL A 168 -7.02 13.50 -7.44
CA VAL A 168 -6.53 14.36 -6.37
C VAL A 168 -6.05 15.68 -6.99
N GLU A 169 -6.47 16.81 -6.45
CA GLU A 169 -6.13 18.16 -6.92
C GLU A 169 -4.80 18.69 -6.36
#